data_AF-A0A1Q6JTZ9-F1
#
_entry.id   AF-A0A1Q6JTZ9-F1
#
_cell.length_a   1.000
_cell.length_b   1.000
_cell.length_c   1.000
_cell.angle_alpha   90.00
_cell.angle_beta   90.00
_cell.angle_gamma   90.00
#
_symmetry.space_group_name_H-M   'P 1'
#
loop_
_entity.id
_entity.type
_entity.pdbx_description
1 polymer ?
#
loop_
_entity_poly.entity_id
_entity_poly.type
_entity_poly.pdbx_seq_one_letter_code
_entity_poly.pdbx_strand_id
1 'polypeptide(L)'
;MINFSDTENREKMIDLDKTSLNATLAIQQNLNTQLLTFMKNYMGNVQVNINFNSESKAFYYINTSVSMLTKSNKNIKSLKGLLTTLESISTSMRTQKHTATFLKKIDKYNSQFTKILDSIYENTSSIEEFIHEISTIDMQSLLAELAKESNAELNSNEDIESIQNDSTTINSDELERAYIENTLVISDLQGKVILPYTLADIQEILQTDEEHNYTTISDVIEKLYTKPMKDYKFSAIARFREAYRLMILKEHSSKFKALCLASELFVNYNLHPAIITACDSLDQLDIYLACLEDGTLNEFNSFDIKYEIPPTVLAEEKIKD
;
A
#
# COMPACT_ATOMS: atom_id res chain seq x y z
N MET A 1 22.72 6.37 -27.56
CA MET A 1 22.34 5.47 -28.67
C MET A 1 23.60 5.05 -29.40
N ILE A 2 23.87 3.75 -29.39
CA ILE A 2 25.15 3.21 -29.81
C ILE A 2 25.16 3.07 -31.33
N ASN A 3 25.87 3.96 -32.04
CA ASN A 3 26.09 3.87 -33.48
C ASN A 3 27.44 3.18 -33.76
N PHE A 4 27.40 2.04 -34.44
CA PHE A 4 28.55 1.12 -34.55
C PHE A 4 29.25 1.13 -35.92
N SER A 5 28.96 2.10 -36.79
CA SER A 5 29.74 2.33 -38.01
C SER A 5 31.19 2.75 -37.71
N ASP A 6 31.46 3.30 -36.53
CA ASP A 6 32.81 3.61 -36.05
C ASP A 6 33.31 2.50 -35.11
N THR A 7 34.14 1.59 -35.63
CA THR A 7 34.66 0.43 -34.89
C THR A 7 35.65 0.79 -33.80
N GLU A 8 36.29 1.96 -33.87
CA GLU A 8 37.37 2.38 -32.99
C GLU A 8 36.88 2.96 -31.65
N ASN A 9 35.66 3.53 -31.61
CA ASN A 9 35.14 4.26 -30.44
C ASN A 9 34.03 3.53 -29.64
N ARG A 10 33.84 2.23 -29.89
CA ARG A 10 32.74 1.42 -29.35
C ARG A 10 32.72 1.31 -27.81
N GLU A 11 33.88 1.09 -27.20
CA GLU A 11 34.01 1.02 -25.74
C GLU A 11 33.71 2.38 -25.10
N LYS A 12 34.24 3.46 -25.69
CA LYS A 12 33.96 4.83 -25.24
C LYS A 12 32.48 5.19 -25.31
N MET A 13 31.76 4.76 -26.36
CA MET A 13 30.31 4.98 -26.46
C MET A 13 29.52 4.22 -25.39
N ILE A 14 29.90 2.97 -25.08
CA ILE A 14 29.27 2.21 -24.00
C ILE A 14 29.50 2.89 -22.65
N ASP A 15 30.72 3.34 -22.39
CA ASP A 15 31.06 4.02 -21.14
C ASP A 15 30.36 5.38 -21.02
N LEU A 16 30.19 6.11 -22.12
CA LEU A 16 29.41 7.34 -22.18
C LEU A 16 27.93 7.08 -21.87
N ASP A 17 27.30 6.09 -22.51
CA ASP A 17 25.91 5.72 -22.25
C ASP A 17 25.73 5.25 -20.79
N LYS A 18 26.67 4.47 -20.23
CA LYS A 18 26.66 4.09 -18.81
C LYS A 18 26.74 5.31 -17.89
N THR A 19 27.64 6.24 -18.17
CA THR A 19 27.82 7.46 -17.38
C THR A 19 26.54 8.30 -17.39
N SER A 20 25.95 8.48 -18.57
CA SER A 20 24.68 9.19 -18.76
C SER A 20 23.54 8.52 -17.97
N LEU A 21 23.35 7.21 -18.12
CA LEU A 21 22.31 6.46 -17.41
C LEU A 21 22.48 6.48 -15.89
N ASN A 22 23.73 6.38 -15.40
CA ASN A 22 24.01 6.51 -13.97
C ASN A 22 23.71 7.91 -13.44
N ALA A 23 24.00 8.96 -14.21
CA ALA A 23 23.62 10.33 -13.85
C ALA A 23 22.09 10.48 -13.79
N THR A 24 21.36 9.96 -14.78
CA THR A 24 19.88 9.95 -14.76
C THR A 24 19.33 9.14 -13.58
N LEU A 25 19.95 8.00 -13.24
CA LEU A 25 19.57 7.20 -12.09
C LEU A 25 19.73 7.98 -10.77
N ALA A 26 20.86 8.68 -10.61
CA ALA A 26 21.10 9.53 -9.45
C ALA A 26 20.07 10.66 -9.34
N ILE A 27 19.67 11.26 -10.47
CA ILE A 27 18.58 12.26 -10.51
C ILE A 27 17.28 11.65 -9.98
N GLN A 28 16.86 10.48 -10.49
CA GLN A 28 15.63 9.81 -10.02
C GLN A 28 15.67 9.48 -8.51
N GLN A 29 16.81 9.02 -8.01
CA GLN A 29 17.00 8.75 -6.58
C GLN A 29 16.89 10.03 -5.73
N ASN A 30 17.40 11.15 -6.23
CA ASN A 30 17.26 12.44 -5.58
C ASN A 30 15.79 12.92 -5.58
N LEU A 31 15.08 12.78 -6.69
CA LEU A 31 13.64 13.11 -6.77
C LEU A 31 12.82 12.26 -5.77
N ASN A 32 13.10 10.95 -5.66
CA ASN A 32 12.51 10.09 -4.63
C ASN A 32 12.77 10.61 -3.22
N THR A 33 14.01 11.04 -2.95
CA THR A 33 14.40 11.54 -1.64
C THR A 33 13.61 12.81 -1.28
N GLN A 34 13.39 13.70 -2.24
CA GLN A 34 12.59 14.91 -2.05
C GLN A 34 11.12 14.59 -1.76
N LEU A 35 10.50 13.69 -2.54
CA LEU A 35 9.12 13.25 -2.32
C LEU A 35 8.93 12.57 -0.96
N LEU A 36 9.85 11.68 -0.58
CA LEU A 36 9.83 11.02 0.74
C LEU A 36 10.03 12.01 1.88
N THR A 37 10.89 13.01 1.70
CA THR A 37 11.12 14.06 2.70
C THR A 37 9.87 14.91 2.89
N PHE A 38 9.21 15.30 1.80
CA PHE A 38 7.93 15.99 1.84
C PHE A 38 6.89 15.16 2.60
N MET A 39 6.65 13.91 2.21
CA MET A 39 5.67 13.06 2.90
C MET A 39 6.02 12.86 4.39
N LYS A 40 7.29 12.68 4.73
CA LYS A 40 7.73 12.56 6.13
C LYS A 40 7.43 13.83 6.92
N ASN A 41 7.75 14.99 6.37
CA ASN A 41 7.49 16.28 7.03
C ASN A 41 5.98 16.55 7.13
N TYR A 42 5.22 16.14 6.12
CA TYR A 42 3.78 16.26 6.08
C TYR A 42 3.12 15.37 7.14
N MET A 43 3.35 14.05 7.08
CA MET A 43 2.76 13.07 8.00
C MET A 43 3.29 13.18 9.44
N GLY A 44 4.54 13.61 9.64
CA GLY A 44 5.12 13.81 10.97
C GLY A 44 4.51 14.97 11.74
N ASN A 45 3.90 15.94 11.04
CA ASN A 45 3.24 17.11 11.63
C ASN A 45 1.71 16.98 11.71
N VAL A 46 1.13 16.00 11.01
CA VAL A 46 -0.28 15.62 11.12
C VAL A 46 -0.44 14.78 12.39
N GLN A 47 -0.97 15.37 13.47
CA GLN A 47 -1.40 14.58 14.63
C GLN A 47 -2.42 13.53 14.16
N VAL A 48 -2.31 12.30 14.67
CA VAL A 48 -2.95 11.04 14.24
C VAL A 48 -4.50 11.03 14.27
N ASN A 49 -5.14 12.18 14.51
CA ASN A 49 -6.59 12.31 14.68
C ASN A 49 -7.32 12.98 13.51
N ILE A 50 -6.70 13.13 12.34
CA ILE A 50 -7.34 13.86 11.22
C ILE A 50 -8.00 12.87 10.24
N ASN A 51 -9.31 13.03 10.07
CA ASN A 51 -10.12 12.33 9.08
C ASN A 51 -9.72 12.88 7.70
N PHE A 52 -9.10 12.06 6.83
CA PHE A 52 -8.71 12.50 5.49
C PHE A 52 -9.93 12.43 4.56
N ASN A 53 -10.55 13.58 4.30
CA ASN A 53 -11.53 13.71 3.22
C ASN A 53 -10.81 13.52 1.86
N SER A 54 -11.37 12.72 0.95
CA SER A 54 -10.87 12.51 -0.42
C SER A 54 -10.82 13.78 -1.27
N GLU A 55 -11.57 14.81 -0.89
CA GLU A 55 -11.55 16.14 -1.52
C GLU A 55 -10.55 17.10 -0.87
N SER A 56 -9.93 16.72 0.26
CA SER A 56 -8.97 17.58 0.95
C SER A 56 -7.70 17.76 0.11
N LYS A 57 -7.12 18.97 0.15
CA LYS A 57 -5.80 19.22 -0.46
C LYS A 57 -4.74 18.29 0.11
N ALA A 58 -4.87 17.92 1.38
CA ALA A 58 -4.00 16.98 2.05
C ALA A 58 -3.97 15.60 1.38
N PHE A 59 -5.16 15.06 1.11
CA PHE A 59 -5.31 13.81 0.38
C PHE A 59 -4.73 13.93 -1.03
N TYR A 60 -4.99 15.04 -1.73
CA TYR A 60 -4.40 15.32 -3.05
C TYR A 60 -2.87 15.24 -3.03
N TYR A 61 -2.20 15.93 -2.10
CA TYR A 61 -0.74 15.96 -2.07
C TYR A 61 -0.12 14.63 -1.65
N ILE A 62 -0.74 13.88 -0.73
CA ILE A 62 -0.28 12.54 -0.36
C ILE A 62 -0.45 11.58 -1.54
N ASN A 63 -1.64 11.54 -2.14
CA ASN A 63 -1.93 10.62 -3.24
C ASN A 63 -1.07 10.92 -4.48
N THR A 64 -0.89 12.21 -4.79
CA THR A 64 -0.02 12.64 -5.89
C THR A 64 1.45 12.30 -5.60
N SER A 65 1.92 12.47 -4.36
CA SER A 65 3.28 12.04 -3.96
C SER A 65 3.52 10.55 -4.20
N VAL A 66 2.53 9.70 -3.89
CA VAL A 66 2.60 8.24 -4.13
C VAL A 66 2.62 7.92 -5.62
N SER A 67 1.78 8.59 -6.42
CA SER A 67 1.79 8.46 -7.87
C SER A 67 3.15 8.84 -8.47
N MET A 68 3.75 9.95 -8.02
CA MET A 68 5.07 10.41 -8.46
C MET A 68 6.20 9.46 -8.03
N LEU A 69 6.14 8.90 -6.82
CA LEU A 69 7.08 7.86 -6.39
C LEU A 69 6.97 6.60 -7.25
N THR A 70 5.76 6.20 -7.62
CA THR A 70 5.53 5.03 -8.48
C THR A 70 6.17 5.24 -9.86
N LYS A 71 5.99 6.42 -10.46
CA LYS A 71 6.64 6.82 -11.71
C LYS A 71 8.17 6.80 -11.59
N SER A 72 8.73 7.38 -10.54
CA SER A 72 10.18 7.42 -10.30
C SER A 72 10.77 6.02 -10.09
N ASN A 73 10.10 5.15 -9.33
CA ASN A 73 10.53 3.76 -9.15
C ASN A 73 10.48 2.96 -10.46
N LYS A 74 9.48 3.20 -11.32
CA LYS A 74 9.43 2.63 -12.67
C LYS A 74 10.62 3.08 -13.51
N ASN A 75 10.98 4.37 -13.44
CA ASN A 75 12.17 4.91 -14.12
C ASN A 75 13.46 4.23 -13.60
N ILE A 76 13.63 4.15 -12.28
CA ILE A 76 14.78 3.49 -11.64
C ILE A 76 14.92 2.04 -12.11
N LYS A 77 13.81 1.27 -12.12
CA LYS A 77 13.80 -0.12 -12.61
C LYS A 77 14.24 -0.21 -14.07
N SER A 78 13.76 0.70 -14.90
CA SER A 78 14.06 0.74 -16.33
C SER A 78 15.53 1.10 -16.60
N LEU A 79 16.07 2.10 -15.88
CA LEU A 79 17.47 2.50 -15.93
C LEU A 79 18.42 1.37 -15.49
N LYS A 80 18.10 0.68 -14.39
CA LYS A 80 18.86 -0.51 -13.94
C LYS A 80 18.84 -1.62 -14.98
N GLY A 81 17.70 -1.84 -15.65
CA GLY A 81 17.60 -2.81 -16.74
C GLY A 81 18.48 -2.46 -17.95
N LEU A 82 18.53 -1.19 -18.34
CA LEU A 82 19.41 -0.70 -19.40
C LEU A 82 20.89 -0.85 -19.01
N LEU A 83 21.27 -0.49 -17.78
CA LEU A 83 22.63 -0.65 -17.26
C LEU A 83 23.07 -2.12 -17.26
N THR A 84 22.20 -3.02 -16.79
CA THR A 84 22.47 -4.48 -16.82
C THR A 84 22.68 -4.98 -18.25
N THR A 85 21.91 -4.46 -19.20
CA THR A 85 22.06 -4.80 -20.62
C THR A 85 23.39 -4.29 -21.18
N LEU A 86 23.80 -3.05 -20.83
CA LEU A 86 25.10 -2.49 -21.20
C LEU A 86 26.27 -3.27 -20.60
N GLU A 87 26.16 -3.75 -19.36
CA GLU A 87 27.17 -4.60 -18.72
C GLU A 87 27.30 -5.95 -19.44
N SER A 88 26.17 -6.55 -19.84
CA SER A 88 26.16 -7.78 -20.64
C SER A 88 26.83 -7.58 -22.00
N ILE A 89 26.56 -6.45 -22.66
CA ILE A 89 27.20 -6.07 -23.93
C ILE A 89 28.70 -5.85 -23.73
N SER A 90 29.09 -5.08 -22.70
CA SER A 90 30.49 -4.80 -22.36
C SER A 90 31.28 -6.10 -22.09
N THR A 91 30.67 -7.06 -21.38
CA THR A 91 31.27 -8.37 -21.13
C THR A 91 31.40 -9.19 -22.42
N SER A 92 30.33 -9.24 -23.23
CA SER A 92 30.32 -9.96 -24.51
C SER A 92 31.32 -9.36 -25.52
N MET A 93 31.58 -8.05 -25.44
CA MET A 93 32.55 -7.37 -26.28
C MET A 93 33.99 -7.82 -25.97
N ARG A 94 34.29 -8.20 -24.73
CA ARG A 94 35.64 -8.69 -24.36
C ARG A 94 35.90 -10.12 -24.82
N THR A 95 34.86 -10.92 -25.07
CA THR A 95 34.97 -12.37 -25.33
C THR A 95 34.58 -12.81 -26.74
N GLN A 96 33.68 -12.09 -27.43
CA GLN A 96 33.04 -12.53 -28.68
C GLN A 96 32.82 -11.37 -29.67
N LYS A 97 33.88 -10.58 -29.94
CA LYS A 97 33.80 -9.44 -30.87
C LYS A 97 33.26 -9.85 -32.24
N HIS A 98 32.34 -9.04 -32.79
CA HIS A 98 31.84 -9.10 -34.18
C HIS A 98 30.98 -10.32 -34.57
N THR A 99 30.38 -11.03 -33.61
CA THR A 99 29.38 -12.07 -33.95
C THR A 99 28.01 -11.46 -34.30
N ALA A 100 27.25 -12.11 -35.17
CA ALA A 100 25.87 -11.71 -35.49
C ALA A 100 24.98 -11.65 -34.23
N THR A 101 25.25 -12.53 -33.26
CA THR A 101 24.56 -12.56 -31.96
C THR A 101 24.86 -11.32 -31.12
N PHE A 102 26.11 -10.84 -31.13
CA PHE A 102 26.51 -9.61 -30.44
C PHE A 102 25.85 -8.37 -31.04
N LEU A 103 25.80 -8.27 -32.38
CA LEU A 103 25.10 -7.16 -33.06
C LEU A 103 23.60 -7.14 -32.73
N LYS A 104 22.94 -8.30 -32.72
CA LYS A 104 21.53 -8.40 -32.30
C LYS A 104 21.27 -7.92 -30.87
N LYS A 105 22.20 -8.15 -29.93
CA LYS A 105 22.08 -7.64 -28.55
C LYS A 105 22.13 -6.11 -28.51
N ILE A 106 22.95 -5.51 -29.36
CA ILE A 106 23.08 -4.05 -29.47
C ILE A 106 21.82 -3.45 -30.08
N ASP A 107 21.32 -4.00 -31.18
CA ASP A 107 20.10 -3.53 -31.83
C ASP A 107 18.90 -3.59 -30.85
N LYS A 108 18.83 -4.67 -30.07
CA LYS A 108 17.86 -4.80 -28.99
C LYS A 108 18.02 -3.71 -27.94
N TYR A 109 19.24 -3.45 -27.47
CA TYR A 109 19.50 -2.37 -26.51
C TYR A 109 19.08 -1.01 -27.07
N ASN A 110 19.50 -0.65 -28.29
CA ASN A 110 19.16 0.64 -28.90
C ASN A 110 17.64 0.82 -29.05
N SER A 111 16.94 -0.23 -29.49
CA SER A 111 15.47 -0.20 -29.61
C SER A 111 14.78 -0.04 -28.25
N GLN A 112 15.29 -0.71 -27.21
CA GLN A 112 14.77 -0.57 -25.85
C GLN A 112 15.09 0.81 -25.27
N PHE A 113 16.30 1.30 -25.47
CA PHE A 113 16.78 2.59 -25.00
C PHE A 113 15.87 3.70 -25.49
N THR A 114 15.61 3.80 -26.80
CA THR A 114 14.74 4.84 -27.36
C THR A 114 13.33 4.79 -26.76
N LYS A 115 12.71 3.60 -26.69
CA LYS A 115 11.35 3.45 -26.16
C LYS A 115 11.23 3.79 -24.67
N ILE A 116 12.26 3.43 -23.89
CA ILE A 116 12.27 3.65 -22.45
C ILE A 116 12.55 5.12 -22.12
N LEU A 117 13.39 5.78 -22.93
CA LEU A 117 13.85 7.14 -22.65
C LEU A 117 12.71 8.15 -22.67
N ASP A 118 11.80 8.05 -23.64
CA ASP A 118 10.63 8.94 -23.72
C ASP A 118 9.76 8.82 -22.46
N SER A 119 9.46 7.60 -22.02
CA SER A 119 8.70 7.37 -20.79
C SER A 119 9.42 7.87 -19.54
N ILE A 120 10.76 7.76 -19.49
CA ILE A 120 11.54 8.31 -18.38
C ILE A 120 11.42 9.82 -18.34
N TYR A 121 11.54 10.50 -19.48
CA TYR A 121 11.44 11.96 -19.53
C TYR A 121 10.05 12.46 -19.18
N GLU A 122 8.99 11.85 -19.72
CA GLU A 122 7.61 12.21 -19.37
C GLU A 122 7.34 12.06 -17.87
N ASN A 123 7.76 10.93 -17.30
CA ASN A 123 7.65 10.69 -15.85
C ASN A 123 8.45 11.72 -15.06
N THR A 124 9.68 12.02 -15.49
CA THR A 124 10.56 12.98 -14.81
C THR A 124 9.96 14.38 -14.83
N SER A 125 9.42 14.83 -15.96
CA SER A 125 8.72 16.11 -16.07
C SER A 125 7.56 16.20 -15.09
N SER A 126 6.69 15.18 -15.05
CA SER A 126 5.57 15.15 -14.09
C SER A 126 6.05 15.22 -12.63
N ILE A 127 7.14 14.53 -12.30
CA ILE A 127 7.69 14.51 -10.94
C ILE A 127 8.27 15.89 -10.58
N GLU A 128 9.01 16.52 -11.49
CA GLU A 128 9.62 17.84 -11.28
C GLU A 128 8.55 18.94 -11.16
N GLU A 129 7.51 18.89 -11.98
CA GLU A 129 6.34 19.78 -11.87
C GLU A 129 5.69 19.69 -10.48
N PHE A 130 5.46 18.46 -10.01
CA PHE A 130 4.91 18.26 -8.67
C PHE A 130 5.88 18.66 -7.55
N ILE A 131 7.19 18.40 -7.69
CA ILE A 131 8.20 18.84 -6.72
C ILE A 131 8.23 20.37 -6.62
N HIS A 132 8.12 21.05 -7.76
CA HIS A 132 8.00 22.50 -7.78
C HIS A 132 6.73 22.94 -7.06
N GLU A 133 5.58 22.32 -7.35
CA GLU A 133 4.31 22.60 -6.66
C GLU A 133 4.48 22.48 -5.14
N ILE A 134 4.95 21.33 -4.62
CA ILE A 134 5.12 21.12 -3.17
C ILE A 134 6.17 22.04 -2.53
N SER A 135 7.16 22.51 -3.29
CA SER A 135 8.14 23.48 -2.79
C SER A 135 7.57 24.88 -2.58
N THR A 136 6.46 25.19 -3.26
CA THR A 136 5.77 26.48 -3.18
C THR A 136 4.61 26.50 -2.20
N ILE A 137 4.28 25.36 -1.60
CA ILE A 137 3.17 25.24 -0.63
C ILE A 137 3.53 25.92 0.69
N ASP A 138 2.63 26.78 1.16
CA ASP A 138 2.61 27.21 2.57
C ASP A 138 2.03 26.08 3.44
N MET A 139 2.93 25.29 4.02
CA MET A 139 2.62 24.17 4.91
C MET A 139 1.80 24.58 6.14
N GLN A 140 1.95 25.82 6.64
CA GLN A 140 1.16 26.32 7.76
C GLN A 140 -0.31 26.48 7.38
N SER A 141 -0.60 26.98 6.17
CA SER A 141 -1.96 27.15 5.69
C SER A 141 -2.68 25.82 5.49
N LEU A 142 -1.95 24.82 5.02
CA LEU A 142 -2.47 23.50 4.66
C LEU A 142 -2.79 22.66 5.91
N LEU A 143 -1.93 22.74 6.93
CA LEU A 143 -2.20 22.16 8.25
C LEU A 143 -3.39 22.84 8.95
N ALA A 144 -3.56 24.15 8.76
CA ALA A 144 -4.70 24.89 9.31
C ALA A 144 -6.04 24.54 8.64
N GLU A 145 -6.03 24.15 7.37
CA GLU A 145 -7.20 23.67 6.62
C GLU A 145 -7.63 22.28 7.14
N LEU A 146 -6.67 21.37 7.30
CA LEU A 146 -6.87 20.05 7.92
C LEU A 146 -7.48 20.11 9.33
N ALA A 147 -7.02 21.07 10.15
CA ALA A 147 -7.55 21.27 11.50
C ALA A 147 -9.00 21.80 11.51
N LYS A 148 -9.45 22.47 10.43
CA LYS A 148 -10.82 22.96 10.29
C LYS A 148 -11.77 21.86 9.80
N GLU A 149 -11.32 21.03 8.87
CA GLU A 149 -12.11 19.92 8.29
C GLU A 149 -12.48 18.84 9.31
N SER A 150 -11.61 18.58 10.31
CA SER A 150 -11.90 17.68 11.44
C SER A 150 -13.16 18.04 12.24
N ASN A 151 -13.65 19.28 12.17
CA ASN A 151 -14.81 19.75 12.92
C ASN A 151 -16.12 19.77 12.09
N ALA A 152 -16.08 19.44 10.79
CA ALA A 152 -17.19 19.76 9.86
C ALA A 152 -17.93 18.56 9.24
N GLU A 153 -17.42 17.33 9.29
CA GLU A 153 -17.99 16.21 8.50
C GLU A 153 -18.71 15.15 9.35
N LEU A 154 -19.89 15.53 9.85
CA LEU A 154 -21.05 14.64 9.87
C LEU A 154 -21.82 14.91 8.58
N ASN A 155 -22.16 13.85 7.83
CA ASN A 155 -22.99 13.82 6.62
C ASN A 155 -22.22 13.78 5.28
N SER A 156 -21.93 12.56 4.81
CA SER A 156 -22.46 12.02 3.54
C SER A 156 -21.82 10.65 3.23
N ASN A 157 -22.69 9.74 2.78
CA ASN A 157 -22.36 8.42 2.25
C ASN A 157 -22.38 8.52 0.72
N GLU A 158 -21.53 7.74 0.03
CA GLU A 158 -21.95 6.92 -1.11
C GLU A 158 -20.82 5.98 -1.58
N ASP A 159 -21.27 4.73 -1.82
CA ASP A 159 -20.89 3.69 -2.77
C ASP A 159 -19.51 2.99 -2.77
N ILE A 160 -19.56 1.67 -2.50
CA ILE A 160 -18.54 0.68 -2.88
C ILE A 160 -19.25 -0.53 -3.52
N GLU A 161 -18.88 -0.85 -4.76
CA GLU A 161 -19.27 -2.05 -5.51
C GLU A 161 -18.78 -3.33 -4.83
N SER A 162 -19.67 -4.33 -4.78
CA SER A 162 -19.43 -5.65 -4.22
C SER A 162 -18.59 -6.55 -5.13
N ILE A 163 -17.49 -7.08 -4.61
CA ILE A 163 -16.78 -8.24 -5.18
C ILE A 163 -16.98 -9.42 -4.22
N GLN A 164 -17.55 -10.50 -4.75
CA GLN A 164 -17.80 -11.75 -4.04
C GLN A 164 -16.47 -12.46 -3.74
N ASN A 165 -16.15 -12.61 -2.45
CA ASN A 165 -15.16 -13.57 -1.96
C ASN A 165 -15.90 -14.60 -1.10
N ASP A 166 -15.56 -15.87 -1.25
CA ASP A 166 -16.10 -17.03 -0.52
C ASP A 166 -15.82 -16.91 0.99
N SER A 167 -16.65 -16.12 1.67
CA SER A 167 -16.67 -15.97 3.12
C SER A 167 -18.05 -16.40 3.62
N THR A 168 -18.08 -17.20 4.68
CA THR A 168 -19.32 -17.61 5.33
C THR A 168 -20.03 -16.39 5.93
N THR A 169 -21.11 -15.94 5.28
CA THR A 169 -21.98 -14.87 5.78
C THR A 169 -22.67 -15.30 7.07
N ILE A 170 -22.57 -14.51 8.14
CA ILE A 170 -23.32 -14.75 9.39
C ILE A 170 -24.54 -13.83 9.45
N ASN A 171 -25.65 -14.32 10.01
CA ASN A 171 -26.83 -13.52 10.30
C ASN A 171 -26.71 -12.77 11.66
N SER A 172 -27.27 -11.56 11.76
CA SER A 172 -27.22 -10.69 12.96
C SER A 172 -27.60 -11.40 14.27
N ASP A 173 -28.61 -12.28 14.22
CA ASP A 173 -29.08 -13.03 15.38
C ASP A 173 -28.07 -14.09 15.89
N GLU A 174 -27.13 -14.54 15.06
CA GLU A 174 -26.09 -15.52 15.41
C GLU A 174 -24.85 -14.81 15.97
N LEU A 175 -24.56 -13.57 15.52
CA LEU A 175 -23.49 -12.74 16.05
C LEU A 175 -23.74 -12.25 17.48
N GLU A 176 -25.00 -11.94 17.83
CA GLU A 176 -25.36 -11.56 19.21
C GLU A 176 -25.29 -12.74 20.21
N ARG A 177 -25.34 -13.99 19.72
CA ARG A 177 -25.43 -15.20 20.57
C ARG A 177 -24.15 -16.00 20.68
N ALA A 178 -23.18 -15.79 19.80
CA ALA A 178 -21.96 -16.58 19.77
C ALA A 178 -20.75 -15.71 20.14
N TYR A 179 -20.16 -15.97 21.31
CA TYR A 179 -18.78 -15.58 21.60
C TYR A 179 -17.87 -16.43 20.72
N ILE A 180 -17.70 -16.03 19.45
CA ILE A 180 -16.91 -16.80 18.49
C ILE A 180 -15.44 -16.48 18.73
N GLU A 181 -14.75 -17.37 19.44
CA GLU A 181 -13.31 -17.28 19.64
C GLU A 181 -12.56 -17.27 18.30
N ASN A 182 -11.38 -16.65 18.33
CA ASN A 182 -10.41 -16.63 17.24
C ASN A 182 -11.00 -16.27 15.86
N THR A 183 -11.97 -15.36 15.85
CA THR A 183 -12.67 -14.94 14.63
C THR A 183 -12.63 -13.42 14.48
N LEU A 184 -12.20 -12.95 13.31
CA LEU A 184 -12.38 -11.58 12.86
C LEU A 184 -13.79 -11.42 12.28
N VAL A 185 -14.60 -10.58 12.89
CA VAL A 185 -15.93 -10.23 12.37
C VAL A 185 -15.88 -8.82 11.78
N ILE A 186 -16.27 -8.70 10.51
CA ILE A 186 -16.41 -7.42 9.80
C ILE A 186 -17.91 -7.22 9.56
N SER A 187 -18.55 -6.39 10.38
CA SER A 187 -19.99 -6.14 10.31
C SER A 187 -20.31 -4.77 9.74
N ASP A 188 -20.79 -4.76 8.50
CA ASP A 188 -21.32 -3.56 7.86
C ASP A 188 -22.68 -3.18 8.46
N LEU A 189 -23.49 -4.17 8.84
CA LEU A 189 -24.80 -3.96 9.45
C LEU A 189 -24.72 -3.25 10.80
N GLN A 190 -23.80 -3.68 11.67
CA GLN A 190 -23.61 -3.11 13.00
C GLN A 190 -22.59 -1.96 13.00
N GLY A 191 -21.91 -1.73 11.87
CA GLY A 191 -20.90 -0.68 11.73
C GLY A 191 -19.69 -0.89 12.65
N LYS A 192 -19.32 -2.14 12.92
CA LYS A 192 -18.19 -2.49 13.79
C LYS A 192 -17.39 -3.68 13.29
N VAL A 193 -16.14 -3.72 13.71
CA VAL A 193 -15.19 -4.81 13.50
C VAL A 193 -14.83 -5.38 14.86
N ILE A 194 -14.97 -6.69 15.03
CA ILE A 194 -14.57 -7.40 16.25
C ILE A 194 -13.29 -8.17 15.92
N LEU A 195 -12.19 -7.82 16.58
CA LEU A 195 -10.89 -8.47 16.38
C LEU A 195 -10.88 -9.87 17.03
N PRO A 196 -10.07 -10.81 16.52
CA PRO A 196 -9.91 -12.13 17.13
C PRO A 196 -9.47 -12.03 18.59
N TYR A 197 -10.01 -12.91 19.44
CA TYR A 197 -9.67 -13.05 20.84
C TYR A 197 -9.81 -14.51 21.30
N THR A 198 -9.19 -14.85 22.42
CA THR A 198 -9.49 -16.11 23.14
C THR A 198 -10.19 -15.80 24.46
N LEU A 199 -11.05 -16.72 24.93
CA LEU A 199 -11.68 -16.56 26.25
C LEU A 199 -10.63 -16.61 27.37
N ALA A 200 -9.51 -17.29 27.16
CA ALA A 200 -8.39 -17.29 28.10
C ALA A 200 -7.84 -15.87 28.29
N ASP A 201 -7.58 -15.14 27.21
CA ASP A 201 -7.08 -13.76 27.26
C ASP A 201 -8.08 -12.83 27.95
N ILE A 202 -9.37 -12.96 27.63
CA ILE A 202 -10.43 -12.15 28.26
C ILE A 202 -10.52 -12.44 29.76
N GLN A 203 -10.43 -13.71 30.15
CA GLN A 203 -10.46 -14.11 31.56
C GLN A 203 -9.24 -13.58 32.32
N GLU A 204 -8.06 -13.60 31.70
CA GLU A 204 -6.85 -13.00 32.28
C GLU A 204 -7.01 -11.49 32.48
N ILE A 205 -7.54 -10.78 31.47
CA ILE A 205 -7.80 -9.33 31.58
C ILE A 205 -8.76 -9.03 32.73
N LEU A 206 -9.87 -9.78 32.84
CA LEU A 206 -10.85 -9.59 33.93
C LEU A 206 -10.28 -9.90 35.32
N GLN A 207 -9.35 -10.86 35.43
CA GLN A 207 -8.71 -11.21 36.70
C GLN A 207 -7.64 -10.20 37.12
N THR A 208 -6.97 -9.59 36.15
CA THR A 208 -5.84 -8.67 36.37
C THR A 208 -6.27 -7.21 36.45
N ASP A 209 -7.53 -6.90 36.12
CA ASP A 209 -8.09 -5.55 36.19
C ASP A 209 -8.40 -5.12 37.64
N GLU A 210 -7.37 -4.62 38.34
CA GLU A 210 -7.49 -4.13 39.72
C GLU A 210 -8.45 -2.93 39.86
N GLU A 211 -8.58 -2.12 38.81
CA GLU A 211 -9.40 -0.90 38.78
C GLU A 211 -10.88 -1.15 38.44
N HIS A 212 -11.27 -2.39 38.13
CA HIS A 212 -12.63 -2.79 37.75
C HIS A 212 -13.20 -1.95 36.58
N ASN A 213 -12.34 -1.63 35.61
CA ASN A 213 -12.71 -0.97 34.36
C ASN A 213 -13.62 -1.85 33.48
N TYR A 214 -13.62 -3.17 33.72
CA TYR A 214 -14.41 -4.16 33.00
C TYR A 214 -15.27 -5.00 33.94
N THR A 215 -16.57 -5.07 33.66
CA THR A 215 -17.53 -5.81 34.52
C THR A 215 -17.95 -7.16 33.96
N THR A 216 -17.88 -7.34 32.64
CA THR A 216 -18.32 -8.56 31.95
C THR A 216 -17.40 -8.85 30.76
N ILE A 217 -17.42 -10.11 30.29
CA ILE A 217 -16.74 -10.53 29.05
C ILE A 217 -17.14 -9.63 27.86
N SER A 218 -18.43 -9.30 27.74
CA SER A 218 -18.95 -8.42 26.69
C SER A 218 -18.34 -7.02 26.74
N ASP A 219 -18.15 -6.48 27.95
CA ASP A 219 -17.56 -5.15 28.16
C ASP A 219 -16.09 -5.11 27.75
N VAL A 220 -15.33 -6.19 28.01
CA VAL A 220 -13.95 -6.33 27.53
C VAL A 220 -13.90 -6.36 26.01
N ILE A 221 -14.75 -7.19 25.38
CA ILE A 221 -14.82 -7.32 23.92
C ILE A 221 -15.13 -5.95 23.31
N GLU A 222 -16.19 -5.29 23.77
CA GLU A 222 -16.63 -4.03 23.16
C GLU A 222 -15.64 -2.88 23.37
N LYS A 223 -14.89 -2.85 24.47
CA LYS A 223 -13.89 -1.79 24.73
C LYS A 223 -12.53 -2.04 24.09
N LEU A 224 -12.05 -3.29 24.08
CA LEU A 224 -10.68 -3.61 23.67
C LEU A 224 -10.59 -4.23 22.27
N TYR A 225 -11.54 -5.10 21.94
CA TYR A 225 -11.51 -5.90 20.72
C TYR A 225 -12.45 -5.36 19.62
N THR A 226 -13.40 -4.50 19.96
CA THR A 226 -14.25 -3.84 18.97
C THR A 226 -13.63 -2.54 18.47
N LYS A 227 -13.60 -2.37 17.15
CA LYS A 227 -13.26 -1.11 16.46
C LYS A 227 -14.45 -0.67 15.60
N PRO A 228 -14.73 0.64 15.51
CA PRO A 228 -15.81 1.12 14.67
C PRO A 228 -15.45 0.97 13.18
N MET A 229 -16.41 0.56 12.34
CA MET A 229 -16.20 0.33 10.90
C MET A 229 -15.72 1.60 10.17
N LYS A 230 -16.10 2.78 10.68
CA LYS A 230 -15.65 4.07 10.16
C LYS A 230 -14.12 4.19 10.07
N ASP A 231 -13.37 3.51 10.94
CA ASP A 231 -11.91 3.55 10.94
C ASP A 231 -11.34 2.88 9.67
N TYR A 232 -12.13 2.04 9.01
CA TYR A 232 -11.79 1.28 7.81
C TYR A 232 -12.46 1.80 6.53
N LYS A 233 -13.31 2.83 6.62
CA LYS A 233 -14.10 3.40 5.51
C LYS A 233 -13.23 3.66 4.27
N PHE A 234 -12.05 4.24 4.46
CA PHE A 234 -11.09 4.47 3.37
C PHE A 234 -10.05 3.34 3.32
N SER A 235 -10.40 2.26 2.62
CA SER A 235 -9.65 1.01 2.62
C SER A 235 -8.15 1.17 2.35
N ALA A 236 -7.73 1.98 1.37
CA ALA A 236 -6.31 2.19 1.07
C ALA A 236 -5.54 2.87 2.22
N ILE A 237 -6.10 3.94 2.79
CA ILE A 237 -5.50 4.67 3.92
C ILE A 237 -5.46 3.79 5.16
N ALA A 238 -6.55 3.08 5.42
CA ALA A 238 -6.62 2.15 6.54
C ALA A 238 -5.57 1.05 6.38
N ARG A 239 -5.37 0.49 5.17
CA ARG A 239 -4.31 -0.50 4.91
C ARG A 239 -2.93 0.04 5.24
N PHE A 240 -2.60 1.25 4.78
CA PHE A 240 -1.33 1.89 5.11
C PHE A 240 -1.17 2.10 6.62
N ARG A 241 -2.19 2.67 7.27
CA ARG A 241 -2.16 3.00 8.71
C ARG A 241 -1.97 1.74 9.55
N GLU A 242 -2.76 0.69 9.30
CA GLU A 242 -2.69 -0.54 10.08
C GLU A 242 -1.40 -1.32 9.81
N ALA A 243 -0.91 -1.36 8.57
CA ALA A 243 0.38 -1.97 8.25
C ALA A 243 1.55 -1.25 8.93
N TYR A 244 1.51 0.08 8.97
CA TYR A 244 2.51 0.87 9.69
C TYR A 244 2.45 0.58 11.20
N ARG A 245 1.25 0.51 11.77
CA ARG A 245 1.06 0.21 13.21
C ARG A 245 1.52 -1.19 13.57
N LEU A 246 1.19 -2.20 12.76
CA LEU A 246 1.66 -3.57 12.93
C LEU A 246 3.18 -3.59 13.05
N MET A 247 3.87 -2.95 12.11
CA MET A 247 5.32 -2.93 12.05
C MET A 247 5.97 -2.18 13.22
N ILE A 248 5.37 -1.10 13.71
CA ILE A 248 5.94 -0.29 14.81
C ILE A 248 5.59 -0.88 16.18
N LEU A 249 4.34 -1.29 16.38
CA LEU A 249 3.79 -1.64 17.69
C LEU A 249 3.94 -3.12 18.01
N LYS A 250 3.74 -4.02 17.03
CA LYS A 250 3.81 -5.47 17.26
C LYS A 250 5.19 -6.05 16.89
N GLU A 251 5.74 -5.65 15.74
CA GLU A 251 7.04 -6.15 15.24
C GLU A 251 8.26 -5.37 15.76
N HIS A 252 8.05 -4.22 16.41
CA HIS A 252 9.12 -3.32 16.86
C HIS A 252 10.17 -3.00 15.78
N SER A 253 9.74 -2.96 14.52
CA SER A 253 10.59 -2.73 13.36
C SER A 253 10.97 -1.25 13.18
N SER A 254 11.94 -1.00 12.30
CA SER A 254 12.33 0.38 11.99
C SER A 254 11.21 1.12 11.24
N LYS A 255 11.11 2.43 11.47
CA LYS A 255 10.16 3.31 10.77
C LYS A 255 10.28 3.23 9.24
N PHE A 256 11.46 2.93 8.72
CA PHE A 256 11.69 2.72 7.29
C PHE A 256 11.03 1.44 6.79
N LYS A 257 11.24 0.30 7.47
CA LYS A 257 10.59 -0.97 7.12
C LYS A 257 9.07 -0.86 7.24
N ALA A 258 8.59 -0.20 8.30
CA ALA A 258 7.16 0.06 8.49
C ALA A 258 6.56 0.87 7.33
N LEU A 259 7.28 1.88 6.83
CA LEU A 259 6.85 2.68 5.69
C LEU A 259 6.82 1.86 4.39
N CYS A 260 7.83 1.02 4.15
CA CYS A 260 7.88 0.16 2.97
C CYS A 260 6.66 -0.77 2.90
N LEU A 261 6.38 -1.50 4.00
CA LEU A 261 5.22 -2.40 4.04
C LEU A 261 3.90 -1.61 3.92
N ALA A 262 3.77 -0.49 4.63
CA ALA A 262 2.55 0.33 4.56
C ALA A 262 2.27 0.84 3.16
N SER A 263 3.30 1.27 2.42
CA SER A 263 3.18 1.69 1.03
C SER A 263 2.84 0.54 0.08
N GLU A 264 3.38 -0.65 0.32
CA GLU A 264 3.03 -1.85 -0.45
C GLU A 264 1.56 -2.22 -0.28
N LEU A 265 1.09 -2.26 0.97
CA LEU A 265 -0.30 -2.62 1.28
C LEU A 265 -1.29 -1.53 0.94
N PHE A 266 -0.88 -0.26 0.85
CA PHE A 266 -1.74 0.85 0.39
C PHE A 266 -2.39 0.60 -0.98
N VAL A 267 -1.73 -0.13 -1.88
CA VAL A 267 -2.25 -0.43 -3.23
C VAL A 267 -2.84 -1.83 -3.40
N ASN A 268 -2.83 -2.67 -2.35
CA ASN A 268 -3.44 -4.00 -2.38
C ASN A 268 -4.98 -3.97 -2.20
N TYR A 269 -5.73 -3.72 -3.28
CA TYR A 269 -7.18 -3.53 -3.26
C TYR A 269 -7.99 -4.74 -2.78
N ASN A 270 -7.45 -5.95 -2.90
CA ASN A 270 -8.12 -7.19 -2.50
C ASN A 270 -8.02 -7.45 -0.98
N LEU A 271 -7.17 -6.68 -0.29
CA LEU A 271 -6.96 -6.80 1.15
C LEU A 271 -7.90 -5.86 1.91
N HIS A 272 -8.71 -6.41 2.80
CA HIS A 272 -9.50 -5.60 3.73
C HIS A 272 -8.60 -5.11 4.88
N PRO A 273 -8.61 -3.81 5.23
CA PRO A 273 -7.68 -3.25 6.23
C PRO A 273 -7.87 -3.84 7.65
N ALA A 274 -9.08 -4.26 8.02
CA ALA A 274 -9.34 -4.91 9.30
C ALA A 274 -8.54 -6.22 9.50
N ILE A 275 -8.17 -6.88 8.41
CA ILE A 275 -7.38 -8.11 8.44
C ILE A 275 -5.96 -7.80 8.90
N ILE A 276 -5.41 -6.66 8.48
CA ILE A 276 -4.10 -6.19 8.96
C ILE A 276 -4.15 -5.89 10.47
N THR A 277 -5.24 -5.26 10.93
CA THR A 277 -5.42 -5.00 12.37
C THR A 277 -5.47 -6.29 13.18
N ALA A 278 -6.12 -7.32 12.64
CA ALA A 278 -6.31 -8.62 13.27
C ALA A 278 -5.02 -9.46 13.33
N CYS A 279 -4.09 -9.27 12.40
CA CYS A 279 -2.80 -9.98 12.42
C CYS A 279 -1.95 -9.53 13.61
N ASP A 280 -1.42 -10.50 14.37
CA ASP A 280 -0.54 -10.25 15.52
C ASP A 280 0.94 -10.14 15.16
N SER A 281 1.33 -10.60 13.97
CA SER A 281 2.69 -10.52 13.46
C SER A 281 2.70 -10.29 11.95
N LEU A 282 3.86 -9.89 11.43
CA LEU A 282 4.12 -9.80 10.00
C LEU A 282 4.01 -11.18 9.34
N ASP A 283 4.48 -12.24 9.99
CA ASP A 283 4.41 -13.61 9.46
C ASP A 283 2.95 -14.04 9.21
N GLN A 284 2.03 -13.73 10.14
CA GLN A 284 0.60 -14.01 9.93
C GLN A 284 0.03 -13.23 8.74
N LEU A 285 0.42 -11.97 8.59
CA LEU A 285 -0.01 -11.14 7.46
C LEU A 285 0.56 -11.65 6.13
N ASP A 286 1.83 -12.04 6.10
CA ASP A 286 2.48 -12.60 4.91
C ASP A 286 1.82 -13.92 4.47
N ILE A 287 1.47 -14.80 5.41
CA ILE A 287 0.70 -16.02 5.12
C ILE A 287 -0.66 -15.66 4.53
N TYR A 288 -1.38 -14.70 5.13
CA TYR A 288 -2.68 -14.27 4.59
C TYR A 288 -2.55 -13.72 3.16
N LEU A 289 -1.54 -12.89 2.90
CA LEU A 289 -1.29 -12.30 1.58
C LEU A 289 -0.96 -13.36 0.54
N ALA A 290 -0.18 -14.39 0.90
CA ALA A 290 0.10 -15.52 0.02
C ALA A 290 -1.19 -16.30 -0.31
N CYS A 291 -2.00 -16.64 0.70
CA CYS A 291 -3.29 -17.30 0.48
C CYS A 291 -4.25 -16.44 -0.38
N LEU A 292 -4.21 -15.11 -0.22
CA LEU A 292 -5.01 -14.18 -1.02
C LEU A 292 -4.54 -14.14 -2.49
N GLU A 293 -3.23 -14.20 -2.73
CA GLU A 293 -2.64 -14.22 -4.09
C GLU A 293 -2.93 -15.55 -4.81
N ASP A 294 -2.84 -16.67 -4.09
CA ASP A 294 -3.07 -18.02 -4.62
C ASP A 294 -4.55 -18.43 -4.65
N GLY A 295 -5.44 -17.62 -4.04
CA GLY A 295 -6.87 -17.92 -3.93
C GLY A 295 -7.19 -19.07 -2.97
N THR A 296 -6.28 -19.40 -2.05
CA THR A 296 -6.38 -20.49 -1.08
C THR A 296 -6.67 -19.98 0.34
N LEU A 297 -7.63 -19.05 0.48
CA LEU A 297 -8.00 -18.45 1.78
C LEU A 297 -8.46 -19.49 2.82
N ASN A 298 -8.91 -20.66 2.38
CA ASN A 298 -9.25 -21.80 3.23
C ASN A 298 -8.03 -22.46 3.92
N GLU A 299 -6.80 -22.13 3.50
CA GLU A 299 -5.56 -22.61 4.11
C GLU A 299 -5.03 -21.64 5.19
N PHE A 300 -5.62 -20.45 5.31
CA PHE A 300 -5.29 -19.50 6.36
C PHE A 300 -5.89 -19.94 7.69
N ASN A 301 -5.04 -20.34 8.64
CA ASN A 301 -5.46 -20.95 9.90
C ASN A 301 -5.19 -20.08 11.15
N SER A 302 -4.77 -18.83 10.99
CA SER A 302 -4.45 -17.97 12.15
C SER A 302 -5.72 -17.54 12.89
N PHE A 303 -6.77 -17.19 12.14
CA PHE A 303 -8.10 -16.86 12.66
C PHE A 303 -9.14 -16.99 11.54
N ASP A 304 -10.40 -17.20 11.90
CA ASP A 304 -11.51 -17.21 10.96
C ASP A 304 -11.91 -15.79 10.55
N ILE A 305 -12.40 -15.59 9.33
CA ILE A 305 -12.89 -14.29 8.86
C ILE A 305 -14.35 -14.44 8.47
N LYS A 306 -15.21 -13.61 9.06
CA LYS A 306 -16.64 -13.64 8.80
C LYS A 306 -17.17 -12.23 8.53
N TYR A 307 -17.97 -12.13 7.47
CA TYR A 307 -18.60 -10.88 7.07
C TYR A 307 -20.09 -10.92 7.45
N GLU A 308 -20.55 -9.82 8.03
CA GLU A 308 -21.97 -9.56 8.21
C GLU A 308 -22.35 -8.40 7.28
N ILE A 309 -22.93 -8.77 6.15
CA ILE A 309 -23.40 -7.85 5.11
C ILE A 309 -24.93 -7.78 5.13
N PRO A 310 -25.53 -6.64 4.76
CA PRO A 310 -26.98 -6.54 4.60
C PRO A 310 -27.47 -7.60 3.61
N PRO A 311 -28.65 -8.20 3.83
CA PRO A 311 -29.23 -9.10 2.84
C PRO A 311 -29.39 -8.32 1.54
N THR A 312 -28.63 -8.72 0.51
CA THR A 312 -28.83 -8.20 -0.84
C THR A 312 -30.28 -8.51 -1.19
N VAL A 313 -31.04 -7.50 -1.60
CA VAL A 313 -32.32 -7.74 -2.26
C VAL A 313 -31.99 -8.45 -3.57
N LEU A 314 -31.87 -9.77 -3.52
CA LEU A 314 -32.00 -10.61 -4.69
C LEU A 314 -33.39 -10.28 -5.21
N ALA A 315 -33.44 -9.55 -6.33
CA ALA A 315 -34.65 -9.44 -7.10
C ALA A 315 -35.12 -10.87 -7.35
N GLU A 316 -36.14 -11.31 -6.61
CA GLU A 316 -36.86 -12.51 -6.90
C GLU A 316 -37.35 -12.36 -8.35
N GLU A 317 -36.69 -13.06 -9.28
CA GLU A 317 -37.37 -13.50 -10.50
C GLU A 317 -38.57 -14.29 -10.03
N LYS A 318 -39.72 -13.61 -9.96
CA LYS A 318 -41.03 -14.24 -9.94
C LYS A 318 -41.15 -15.02 -11.24
N ILE A 319 -40.68 -16.26 -11.23
CA ILE A 319 -41.34 -17.32 -11.96
C ILE A 319 -42.71 -17.45 -11.30
N LYS A 320 -43.71 -16.81 -11.91
CA LYS A 320 -45.11 -17.17 -11.73
C LYS A 320 -45.66 -17.56 -13.08
N ASP A 321 -46.07 -18.83 -13.09
CA ASP A 321 -46.92 -19.56 -14.02
C ASP A 321 -47.83 -18.72 -14.93
#